data_AF-A0A845YBJ3-F1
#
_entry.id   AF-A0A845YBJ3-F1
#
_cell.length_a   1.000
_cell.length_b   1.000
_cell.length_c   1.000
_cell.angle_alpha   90.00
_cell.angle_beta   90.00
_cell.angle_gamma   90.00
#
_symmetry.space_group_name_H-M   'P 1'
#
loop_
_entity.id
_entity.type
_entity.pdbx_description
1 polymer ?
#
loop_
_entity_poly.entity_id
_entity_poly.type
_entity_poly.pdbx_seq_one_letter_code
_entity_poly.pdbx_strand_id
1 'polypeptide(L)'
;MTELTHPFTPDWVSPPGDTIADLLEERDWTQAQLAERLGYTTKHISQLINGKAPIGEETALKLERVLGSTAGFWLNREAQYRAQLALIEEEERLEAWTPWLDKLPVKELMQQEVIVKRRMIAKNKPGIVKDLLHFFGVASPEEWQSYYAGMKCAFRRTQEAQSDVGAISAWLRRGEIFSEQKDCPKYNKSQFKFSVQEIRRLTVLEPQEFEPKLRQLCWEAGVVFVIVPSIPQAHVSGMARWLNRSKAHIQLSLYGKTNDRFWFTFFHEAAHILLHDKKDIFLDEWDGGEKLSSKQEEEADEWAKEFLIPSKYDAQLPQLRSKKAVVEFAEQLGIHPGIVVGRLQHDEVIPMSWMNDLKELFQWIITPTQQQPEDDFDQAAQYVLEKNKELYERLA
;
A
#
# COMPACT_ATOMS: atom_id res chain seq x y z
N MET A 1 8.07 -43.69 -5.32
CA MET A 1 9.16 -42.97 -6.02
C MET A 1 8.92 -41.50 -5.78
N THR A 2 9.79 -40.88 -5.00
CA THR A 2 9.67 -39.48 -4.59
C THR A 2 10.40 -38.66 -5.65
N GLU A 3 9.68 -38.06 -6.58
CA GLU A 3 10.28 -37.09 -7.49
C GLU A 3 10.46 -35.77 -6.74
N LEU A 4 11.69 -35.50 -6.33
CA LEU A 4 12.14 -34.19 -5.90
C LEU A 4 12.59 -33.44 -7.15
N THR A 5 11.66 -32.75 -7.82
CA THR A 5 11.99 -31.75 -8.83
C THR A 5 12.43 -30.47 -8.12
N HIS A 6 13.59 -30.49 -7.47
CA HIS A 6 14.28 -29.23 -7.17
C HIS A 6 14.79 -28.68 -8.51
N PRO A 7 14.33 -27.49 -8.97
CA PRO A 7 14.91 -26.87 -10.14
C PRO A 7 16.41 -26.64 -9.86
N PHE A 8 17.27 -27.15 -10.75
CA PHE A 8 18.70 -26.90 -10.68
C PHE A 8 18.93 -25.40 -10.91
N THR A 9 19.21 -24.68 -9.84
CA THR A 9 19.64 -23.27 -9.84
C THR A 9 21.15 -23.24 -9.57
N PRO A 10 22.01 -23.33 -10.59
CA PRO A 10 23.45 -23.27 -10.39
C PRO A 10 23.86 -21.91 -9.82
N ASP A 11 24.74 -21.94 -8.81
CA ASP A 11 25.29 -20.75 -8.14
C ASP A 11 26.37 -20.02 -8.99
N TRP A 12 26.57 -20.43 -10.25
CA TRP A 12 27.52 -19.80 -11.18
C TRP A 12 26.82 -19.30 -12.44
N VAL A 13 27.17 -18.09 -12.85
CA VAL A 13 26.63 -17.42 -14.03
C VAL A 13 27.62 -17.59 -15.18
N SER A 14 27.27 -18.42 -16.17
CA SER A 14 28.11 -18.66 -17.35
C SER A 14 27.73 -17.66 -18.46
N PRO A 15 28.65 -16.77 -18.88
CA PRO A 15 28.41 -15.88 -20.01
C PRO A 15 28.20 -16.68 -21.31
N PRO A 16 27.40 -16.16 -22.26
CA PRO A 16 27.29 -16.77 -23.60
C PRO A 16 28.64 -16.86 -24.31
N GLY A 17 29.57 -16.01 -23.91
CA GLY A 17 30.96 -16.01 -24.33
C GLY A 17 31.73 -17.30 -24.03
N ASP A 18 31.36 -18.05 -22.99
CA ASP A 18 31.94 -19.38 -22.71
C ASP A 18 31.60 -20.34 -23.86
N THR A 19 30.34 -20.35 -24.30
CA THR A 19 29.91 -21.16 -25.46
C THR A 19 30.62 -20.74 -26.74
N ILE A 20 30.94 -19.45 -26.91
CA ILE A 20 31.77 -18.99 -28.03
C ILE A 20 33.20 -19.52 -27.90
N ALA A 21 33.78 -19.47 -26.69
CA ALA A 21 35.14 -19.95 -26.43
C ALA A 21 35.27 -21.46 -26.69
N ASP A 22 34.30 -22.26 -26.23
CA ASP A 22 34.25 -23.71 -26.46
C ASP A 22 34.21 -24.03 -27.97
N LEU A 23 33.34 -23.35 -28.74
CA LEU A 23 33.25 -23.54 -30.19
C LEU A 23 34.51 -23.08 -30.94
N LEU A 24 35.27 -22.13 -30.39
CA LEU A 24 36.56 -21.73 -30.96
C LEU A 24 37.62 -22.78 -30.69
N GLU A 25 37.65 -23.37 -29.50
CA GLU A 25 38.55 -24.46 -29.15
C GLU A 25 38.28 -25.71 -30.00
N GLU A 26 37.02 -26.11 -30.15
CA GLU A 26 36.62 -27.25 -31.00
C GLU A 26 37.05 -27.10 -32.47
N ARG A 27 37.21 -25.85 -32.94
CA ARG A 27 37.55 -25.51 -34.33
C ARG A 27 39.01 -25.10 -34.52
N ASP A 28 39.82 -25.11 -33.47
CA ASP A 28 41.18 -24.56 -33.45
C ASP A 28 41.25 -23.11 -33.97
N TRP A 29 40.26 -22.27 -33.63
CA TRP A 29 40.18 -20.87 -34.05
C TRP A 29 40.65 -19.91 -32.95
N THR A 30 41.42 -18.91 -33.34
CA THR A 30 41.78 -17.78 -32.47
C THR A 30 40.65 -16.74 -32.46
N GLN A 31 40.59 -15.93 -31.40
CA GLN A 31 39.66 -14.79 -31.32
C GLN A 31 39.84 -13.80 -32.48
N ALA A 32 41.06 -13.65 -33.01
CA ALA A 32 41.34 -12.80 -34.16
C ALA A 32 40.69 -13.33 -35.44
N GLN A 33 40.74 -14.65 -35.67
CA GLN A 33 40.07 -15.28 -36.81
C GLN A 33 38.55 -15.17 -36.69
N LEU A 34 37.99 -15.31 -35.48
CA LEU A 34 36.57 -15.06 -35.27
C LEU A 34 36.19 -13.60 -35.57
N ALA A 35 37.03 -12.65 -35.15
CA ALA A 35 36.82 -11.23 -35.39
C ALA A 35 36.75 -10.91 -36.88
N GLU A 36 37.69 -11.44 -37.66
CA GLU A 36 37.72 -11.30 -39.12
C GLU A 36 36.46 -11.87 -39.77
N ARG A 37 36.02 -13.07 -39.36
CA ARG A 37 34.84 -13.73 -39.91
C ARG A 37 33.52 -13.03 -39.58
N LEU A 38 33.39 -12.46 -38.38
CA LEU A 38 32.20 -11.72 -37.96
C LEU A 38 32.21 -10.25 -38.42
N GLY A 39 33.34 -9.75 -38.93
CA GLY A 39 33.52 -8.33 -39.25
C GLY A 39 33.56 -7.44 -38.00
N TYR A 40 34.13 -7.95 -36.91
CA TYR A 40 34.32 -7.22 -35.65
C TYR A 40 35.82 -7.03 -35.35
N THR A 41 36.11 -6.14 -34.40
CA THR A 41 37.48 -6.01 -33.86
C THR A 41 37.77 -7.14 -32.88
N THR A 42 39.03 -7.57 -32.76
CA THR A 42 39.44 -8.56 -31.75
C THR A 42 39.09 -8.10 -30.33
N LYS A 43 39.13 -6.79 -30.06
CA LYS A 43 38.68 -6.20 -28.78
C LYS A 43 37.20 -6.48 -28.52
N HIS A 44 36.35 -6.33 -29.53
CA HIS A 44 34.92 -6.61 -29.39
C HIS A 44 34.66 -8.10 -29.14
N ILE A 45 35.35 -9.00 -29.86
CA ILE A 45 35.27 -10.45 -29.61
C ILE A 45 35.71 -10.80 -28.18
N SER A 46 36.81 -10.21 -27.71
CA SER A 46 37.24 -10.37 -26.33
C SER A 46 36.19 -9.89 -25.32
N GLN A 47 35.52 -8.77 -25.59
CA GLN A 47 34.43 -8.28 -24.74
C GLN A 47 33.19 -9.19 -24.78
N LEU A 48 32.86 -9.77 -25.94
CA LEU A 48 31.77 -10.76 -26.08
C LEU A 48 32.07 -12.03 -25.28
N ILE A 49 33.29 -12.58 -25.43
CA ILE A 49 33.72 -13.79 -24.71
C ILE A 49 33.71 -13.56 -23.20
N ASN A 50 34.15 -12.39 -22.74
CA ASN A 50 34.11 -12.04 -21.31
C ASN A 50 32.73 -11.57 -20.80
N GLY A 51 31.65 -11.71 -21.58
CA GLY A 51 30.29 -11.31 -21.19
C GLY A 51 30.08 -9.80 -20.98
N LYS A 52 31.06 -8.96 -21.37
CA LYS A 52 31.01 -7.49 -21.21
C LYS A 52 30.25 -6.81 -22.34
N ALA A 53 30.39 -7.30 -23.57
CA ALA A 53 29.59 -6.83 -24.71
C ALA A 53 28.34 -7.72 -24.84
N PRO A 54 27.16 -7.13 -25.11
CA PRO A 54 25.95 -7.92 -25.29
C PRO A 54 25.88 -8.55 -26.69
N ILE A 55 25.28 -9.74 -26.77
CA ILE A 55 24.88 -10.33 -28.04
C ILE A 55 23.51 -9.76 -28.44
N GLY A 56 23.52 -8.74 -29.30
CA GLY A 56 22.31 -8.22 -29.94
C GLY A 56 21.90 -9.05 -31.16
N GLU A 57 20.77 -8.69 -31.78
CA GLU A 57 20.19 -9.41 -32.94
C GLU A 57 21.18 -9.57 -34.11
N GLU A 58 21.91 -8.50 -34.45
CA GLU A 58 22.91 -8.54 -35.52
C GLU A 58 24.06 -9.50 -35.19
N THR A 59 24.56 -9.44 -33.95
CA THR A 59 25.63 -10.33 -33.47
C THR A 59 25.15 -11.77 -33.49
N ALA A 60 23.92 -12.04 -33.05
CA ALA A 60 23.33 -13.37 -33.05
C ALA A 60 23.20 -13.97 -34.47
N LEU A 61 22.74 -13.18 -35.45
CA LEU A 61 22.67 -13.62 -36.85
C LEU A 61 24.06 -13.88 -37.45
N LYS A 62 25.07 -13.10 -37.07
CA LYS A 62 26.45 -13.35 -37.50
C LYS A 62 27.03 -14.60 -36.85
N LEU A 63 26.78 -14.82 -35.56
CA LEU A 63 27.18 -16.02 -34.84
C LEU A 63 26.50 -17.28 -35.42
N GLU A 64 25.21 -17.22 -35.76
CA GLU A 64 24.51 -18.30 -36.48
C GLU A 64 25.23 -18.67 -37.78
N ARG A 65 25.59 -17.68 -38.59
CA ARG A 65 26.26 -17.92 -39.89
C ARG A 65 27.69 -18.47 -39.74
N VAL A 66 28.42 -18.05 -38.71
CA VAL A 66 29.85 -18.34 -38.55
C VAL A 66 30.11 -19.52 -37.62
N LEU A 67 29.46 -19.55 -36.46
CA LEU A 67 29.61 -20.55 -35.41
C LEU A 67 28.49 -21.60 -35.42
N GLY A 68 27.37 -21.35 -36.09
CA GLY A 68 26.23 -22.26 -36.09
C GLY A 68 25.28 -21.97 -34.94
N SER A 69 24.42 -22.95 -34.63
CA SER A 69 23.19 -22.75 -33.85
C SER A 69 22.27 -21.70 -34.50
N THR A 70 21.17 -21.35 -33.84
CA THR A 70 20.23 -20.34 -34.34
C THR A 70 20.50 -18.99 -33.67
N ALA A 71 20.12 -17.88 -34.31
CA ALA A 71 20.16 -16.57 -33.65
C ALA A 71 19.30 -16.55 -32.38
N GLY A 72 18.19 -17.29 -32.36
CA GLY A 72 17.34 -17.46 -31.18
C GLY A 72 18.07 -18.12 -30.01
N PHE A 73 18.91 -19.14 -30.27
CA PHE A 73 19.75 -19.75 -29.24
C PHE A 73 20.69 -18.73 -28.59
N TRP A 74 21.39 -17.94 -29.40
CA TRP A 74 22.35 -16.93 -28.92
C TRP A 74 21.67 -15.82 -28.11
N LEU A 75 20.54 -15.30 -28.60
CA LEU A 75 19.74 -14.28 -27.90
C LEU A 75 19.19 -14.80 -26.57
N ASN A 76 18.75 -16.06 -26.51
CA ASN A 76 18.25 -16.64 -25.27
C ASN A 76 19.38 -16.83 -24.24
N ARG A 77 20.55 -17.31 -24.65
CA ARG A 77 21.71 -17.43 -23.75
C ARG A 77 22.09 -16.07 -23.17
N GLU A 78 22.11 -15.02 -24.00
CA GLU A 78 22.34 -13.64 -23.54
C GLU A 78 21.26 -13.18 -22.56
N ALA A 79 19.98 -13.39 -22.87
CA ALA A 79 18.89 -13.00 -21.98
C ALA A 79 18.97 -13.70 -20.62
N GLN A 80 19.26 -15.01 -20.58
CA GLN A 80 19.46 -15.77 -19.35
C GLN A 80 20.62 -15.23 -18.51
N TYR A 81 21.77 -15.00 -19.16
CA TYR A 81 22.95 -14.45 -18.48
C TYR A 81 22.69 -13.06 -17.89
N ARG A 82 22.06 -12.16 -18.66
CA ARG A 82 21.73 -10.80 -18.19
C ARG A 82 20.71 -10.81 -17.06
N ALA A 83 19.72 -11.69 -17.13
CA ALA A 83 18.74 -11.86 -16.05
C ALA A 83 19.44 -12.31 -14.74
N GLN A 84 20.37 -13.27 -14.82
CA GLN A 84 21.14 -13.71 -13.66
C GLN A 84 22.02 -12.61 -13.07
N LEU A 85 22.73 -11.84 -13.91
CA LEU A 85 23.50 -10.68 -13.44
C LEU A 85 22.61 -9.66 -12.74
N ALA A 86 21.44 -9.37 -13.32
CA ALA A 86 20.49 -8.41 -12.73
C ALA A 86 19.96 -8.88 -11.37
N LEU A 87 19.79 -10.19 -11.14
CA LEU A 87 19.42 -10.75 -9.84
C LEU A 87 20.53 -10.56 -8.80
N ILE A 88 21.79 -10.75 -9.18
CA ILE A 88 22.95 -10.52 -8.28
C ILE A 88 23.01 -9.03 -7.89
N GLU A 89 22.93 -8.13 -8.87
CA GLU A 89 22.92 -6.69 -8.59
C GLU A 89 21.71 -6.27 -7.75
N GLU A 90 20.56 -6.93 -7.93
CA GLU A 90 19.37 -6.69 -7.10
C GLU A 90 19.60 -7.15 -5.65
N GLU A 91 20.21 -8.31 -5.44
CA GLU A 91 20.54 -8.79 -4.09
C GLU A 91 21.47 -7.82 -3.37
N GLU A 92 22.49 -7.30 -4.06
CA GLU A 92 23.39 -6.26 -3.55
C GLU A 92 22.64 -4.96 -3.18
N ARG A 93 21.71 -4.51 -4.03
CA ARG A 93 20.86 -3.34 -3.76
C ARG A 93 19.98 -3.55 -2.53
N LEU A 94 19.29 -4.69 -2.45
CA LEU A 94 18.43 -5.02 -1.32
C LEU A 94 19.21 -5.07 0.00
N GLU A 95 20.45 -5.59 -0.03
CA GLU A 95 21.35 -5.56 1.12
C GLU A 95 21.76 -4.14 1.52
N ALA A 96 22.11 -3.29 0.55
CA ALA A 96 22.45 -1.89 0.78
C ALA A 96 21.28 -1.09 1.39
N TRP A 97 20.04 -1.46 1.10
CA TRP A 97 18.83 -0.81 1.62
C TRP A 97 18.35 -1.32 2.98
N THR A 98 19.00 -2.30 3.58
CA THR A 98 18.60 -2.82 4.90
C THR A 98 18.51 -1.78 6.03
N PRO A 99 19.24 -0.64 6.05
CA PRO A 99 19.03 0.42 7.04
C PRO A 99 17.68 1.12 6.93
N TRP A 100 16.98 1.04 5.78
CA TRP A 100 15.65 1.61 5.60
C TRP A 100 14.60 0.97 6.53
N LEU A 101 14.81 -0.29 6.92
CA LEU A 101 13.93 -1.02 7.84
C LEU A 101 13.77 -0.32 9.19
N ASP A 102 14.76 0.44 9.64
CA ASP A 102 14.72 1.15 10.92
C ASP A 102 13.77 2.37 10.90
N LYS A 103 13.32 2.79 9.71
CA LYS A 103 12.36 3.89 9.53
C LYS A 103 10.91 3.41 9.39
N LEU A 104 10.66 2.11 9.55
CA LEU A 104 9.38 1.49 9.22
C LEU A 104 8.86 0.64 10.38
N PRO A 105 7.53 0.51 10.53
CA PRO A 105 6.89 -0.31 11.56
C PRO A 105 6.91 -1.82 11.19
N VAL A 106 8.10 -2.38 10.93
CA VAL A 106 8.27 -3.72 10.33
C VAL A 106 7.64 -4.81 11.20
N LYS A 107 7.82 -4.72 12.53
CA LYS A 107 7.29 -5.72 13.46
C LYS A 107 5.77 -5.73 13.45
N GLU A 108 5.17 -4.55 13.45
CA GLU A 108 3.73 -4.34 13.43
C GLU A 108 3.14 -4.84 12.10
N LEU A 109 3.80 -4.55 10.97
CA LEU A 109 3.39 -5.05 9.66
C LEU A 109 3.44 -6.58 9.56
N MET A 110 4.47 -7.20 10.14
CA MET A 110 4.55 -8.67 10.25
C MET A 110 3.46 -9.23 11.16
N GLN A 111 3.21 -8.61 12.31
CA GLN A 111 2.17 -9.06 13.27
C GLN A 111 0.77 -8.98 12.67
N GLN A 112 0.50 -7.93 11.90
CA GLN A 112 -0.77 -7.70 11.22
C GLN A 112 -0.86 -8.42 9.86
N GLU A 113 0.11 -9.29 9.55
CA GLU A 113 0.15 -10.14 8.35
C GLU A 113 0.09 -9.35 7.04
N VAL A 114 0.62 -8.12 7.06
CA VAL A 114 0.76 -7.27 5.88
C VAL A 114 1.96 -7.69 5.05
N ILE A 115 3.02 -8.17 5.71
CA ILE A 115 4.22 -8.75 5.09
C ILE A 115 4.56 -10.08 5.77
N VAL A 116 5.34 -10.92 5.08
CA VAL A 116 5.72 -12.25 5.57
C VAL A 116 6.48 -12.15 6.89
N LYS A 117 6.08 -12.94 7.88
CA LYS A 117 6.76 -13.02 9.19
C LYS A 117 8.14 -13.64 9.01
N ARG A 118 9.20 -12.86 9.26
CA ARG A 118 10.60 -13.30 9.19
C ARG A 118 11.35 -12.89 10.46
N ARG A 119 12.38 -13.66 10.84
CA ARG A 119 13.28 -13.26 11.94
C ARG A 119 14.12 -12.06 11.50
N MET A 120 14.25 -11.05 12.35
CA MET A 120 15.08 -9.84 12.11
C MET A 120 16.58 -10.13 12.28
N ILE A 121 17.15 -10.94 11.38
CA ILE A 121 18.58 -11.27 11.32
C ILE A 121 19.14 -10.86 9.97
N ALA A 122 20.46 -10.61 9.88
CA ALA A 122 21.12 -10.07 8.67
C ALA A 122 20.70 -10.81 7.39
N LYS A 123 20.75 -12.15 7.40
CA LYS A 123 20.35 -13.02 6.28
C LYS A 123 18.94 -12.75 5.73
N ASN A 124 17.99 -12.36 6.59
CA ASN A 124 16.59 -12.16 6.19
C ASN A 124 16.28 -10.71 5.82
N LYS A 125 17.11 -9.73 6.21
CA LYS A 125 16.82 -8.31 6.01
C LYS A 125 16.60 -7.93 4.54
N PRO A 126 17.41 -8.40 3.56
CA PRO A 126 17.17 -8.09 2.15
C PRO A 126 15.78 -8.55 1.67
N GLY A 127 15.34 -9.74 2.10
CA GLY A 127 14.00 -10.24 1.79
C GLY A 127 12.88 -9.38 2.38
N ILE A 128 13.08 -8.83 3.59
CA ILE A 128 12.11 -7.92 4.22
C ILE A 128 12.06 -6.59 3.46
N VAL A 129 13.21 -6.07 3.00
CA VAL A 129 13.25 -4.88 2.14
C VAL A 129 12.42 -5.12 0.88
N LYS A 130 12.61 -6.26 0.21
CA LYS A 130 11.83 -6.64 -0.98
C LYS A 130 10.33 -6.68 -0.69
N ASP A 131 9.93 -7.37 0.39
CA ASP A 131 8.52 -7.45 0.81
C ASP A 131 7.91 -6.06 1.05
N LEU A 132 8.69 -5.11 1.59
CA LEU A 132 8.25 -3.73 1.83
C LEU A 132 8.19 -2.89 0.56
N LEU A 133 9.14 -3.02 -0.37
CA LEU A 133 9.09 -2.36 -1.67
C LEU A 133 7.83 -2.77 -2.44
N HIS A 134 7.52 -4.08 -2.44
CA HIS A 134 6.27 -4.61 -3.00
C HIS A 134 5.03 -4.05 -2.29
N PHE A 135 5.00 -4.09 -0.95
CA PHE A 135 3.87 -3.56 -0.18
C PHE A 135 3.60 -2.08 -0.48
N PHE A 136 4.64 -1.25 -0.50
CA PHE A 136 4.52 0.18 -0.81
C PHE A 136 4.30 0.46 -2.29
N GLY A 137 4.58 -0.48 -3.19
CA GLY A 137 4.47 -0.28 -4.63
C GLY A 137 5.51 0.71 -5.17
N VAL A 138 6.73 0.67 -4.64
CA VAL A 138 7.82 1.64 -4.94
C VAL A 138 9.09 0.91 -5.38
N ALA A 139 9.87 1.53 -6.26
CA ALA A 139 11.07 0.93 -6.82
C ALA A 139 12.29 1.00 -5.89
N SER A 140 12.31 1.94 -4.94
CA SER A 140 13.41 2.08 -3.98
C SER A 140 12.98 2.85 -2.71
N PRO A 141 13.79 2.83 -1.63
CA PRO A 141 13.58 3.67 -0.44
C PRO A 141 13.58 5.17 -0.74
N GLU A 142 14.34 5.62 -1.74
CA GLU A 142 14.38 7.02 -2.17
C GLU A 142 13.06 7.42 -2.82
N GLU A 143 12.48 6.56 -3.66
CA GLU A 143 11.15 6.80 -4.25
C GLU A 143 10.05 6.77 -3.19
N TRP A 144 10.13 5.85 -2.22
CA TRP A 144 9.25 5.87 -1.04
C TRP A 144 9.34 7.21 -0.31
N GLN A 145 10.56 7.69 -0.06
CA GLN A 145 10.78 8.97 0.62
C GLN A 145 10.23 10.12 -0.21
N SER A 146 10.50 10.16 -1.52
CA SER A 146 10.00 11.21 -2.43
C SER A 146 8.47 11.26 -2.45
N TYR A 147 7.83 10.09 -2.60
CA TYR A 147 6.37 9.96 -2.65
C TYR A 147 5.71 10.37 -1.33
N TYR A 148 6.07 9.73 -0.22
CA TYR A 148 5.41 9.93 1.07
C TYR A 148 5.89 11.19 1.82
N ALA A 149 7.13 11.63 1.64
CA ALA A 149 7.57 12.93 2.18
C ALA A 149 7.02 14.10 1.36
N GLY A 150 6.83 13.94 0.05
CA GLY A 150 6.08 14.90 -0.75
C GLY A 150 4.63 15.03 -0.27
N MET A 151 4.00 13.93 0.11
CA MET A 151 2.67 13.95 0.74
C MET A 151 2.67 14.64 2.11
N LYS A 152 3.77 14.64 2.88
CA LYS A 152 3.85 15.40 4.14
C LYS A 152 3.63 16.90 3.98
N CYS A 153 4.06 17.48 2.87
CA CYS A 153 3.79 18.89 2.59
C CYS A 153 2.31 19.14 2.24
N ALA A 154 1.59 18.11 1.79
CA ALA A 154 0.16 18.16 1.47
C ALA A 154 -0.74 17.70 2.63
N PHE A 155 -0.20 16.93 3.59
CA PHE A 155 -0.87 16.57 4.83
C PHE A 155 -1.06 17.84 5.65
N ARG A 156 -2.27 18.38 5.59
CA ARG A 156 -2.71 19.42 6.51
C ARG A 156 -2.92 18.71 7.86
N ARG A 157 -1.86 18.70 8.67
CA ARG A 157 -1.82 18.00 9.95
C ARG A 157 -2.29 18.92 11.05
N THR A 158 -2.97 18.34 12.03
CA THR A 158 -3.38 19.06 13.23
C THR A 158 -2.25 19.18 14.25
N GLN A 159 -1.15 18.41 14.23
CA GLN A 159 -0.07 18.51 15.24
C GLN A 159 1.35 18.52 14.64
N GLU A 160 2.26 19.24 15.30
CA GLU A 160 3.68 19.37 14.91
C GLU A 160 4.55 18.22 15.46
N ALA A 161 4.04 17.45 16.44
CA ALA A 161 4.76 16.34 17.05
C ALA A 161 5.09 15.24 16.03
N GLN A 162 6.29 14.70 16.18
CA GLN A 162 7.04 13.88 15.24
C GLN A 162 6.40 12.50 14.99
N SER A 163 5.25 12.47 14.32
CA SER A 163 4.62 11.24 13.86
C SER A 163 5.57 10.49 12.92
N ASP A 164 5.72 9.19 13.14
CA ASP A 164 6.62 8.36 12.36
C ASP A 164 6.10 8.24 10.91
N VAL A 165 6.90 8.73 9.96
CA VAL A 165 6.61 8.71 8.52
C VAL A 165 6.36 7.29 8.04
N GLY A 166 7.13 6.34 8.58
CA GLY A 166 6.96 4.93 8.32
C GLY A 166 5.60 4.45 8.76
N ALA A 167 5.19 4.79 9.97
CA ALA A 167 3.91 4.37 10.51
C ALA A 167 2.73 4.98 9.74
N ILE A 168 2.77 6.28 9.43
CA ILE A 168 1.73 6.96 8.64
C ILE A 168 1.66 6.39 7.22
N SER A 169 2.78 6.36 6.50
CA SER A 169 2.80 5.87 5.11
C SER A 169 2.33 4.41 5.03
N ALA A 170 2.74 3.57 5.98
CA ALA A 170 2.28 2.18 6.03
C ALA A 170 0.77 2.10 6.28
N TRP A 171 0.22 2.92 7.17
CA TRP A 171 -1.22 2.94 7.43
C TRP A 171 -1.99 3.42 6.19
N LEU A 172 -1.53 4.49 5.53
CA LEU A 172 -2.13 5.00 4.29
C LEU A 172 -2.09 3.95 3.17
N ARG A 173 -0.94 3.31 2.95
CA ARG A 173 -0.78 2.30 1.89
C ARG A 173 -1.77 1.14 2.06
N ARG A 174 -2.05 0.72 3.29
CA ARG A 174 -3.04 -0.34 3.54
C ARG A 174 -4.44 0.03 3.04
N GLY A 175 -4.89 1.27 3.24
CA GLY A 175 -6.17 1.71 2.70
C GLY A 175 -6.15 1.92 1.20
N GLU A 176 -5.01 2.33 0.64
CA GLU A 176 -4.80 2.44 -0.81
C GLU A 176 -4.92 1.07 -1.50
N ILE A 177 -4.25 0.02 -1.00
CA ILE A 177 -4.33 -1.34 -1.56
C ILE A 177 -5.79 -1.84 -1.56
N PHE A 178 -6.53 -1.61 -0.47
CA PHE A 178 -7.94 -1.98 -0.41
C PHE A 178 -8.77 -1.22 -1.45
N SER A 179 -8.47 0.07 -1.64
CA SER A 179 -9.15 0.91 -2.62
C SER A 179 -8.81 0.55 -4.07
N GLU A 180 -7.59 0.12 -4.36
CA GLU A 180 -7.14 -0.33 -5.69
C GLU A 180 -7.92 -1.57 -6.16
N GLN A 181 -8.29 -2.46 -5.24
CA GLN A 181 -9.04 -3.68 -5.54
C GLN A 181 -10.55 -3.47 -5.76
N LYS A 182 -11.06 -2.26 -5.55
CA LYS A 182 -12.50 -1.98 -5.56
C LYS A 182 -12.84 -0.91 -6.61
N ASP A 183 -13.57 -1.31 -7.64
CA ASP A 183 -14.25 -0.35 -8.51
C ASP A 183 -15.40 0.32 -7.77
N CYS A 184 -15.65 1.60 -8.06
CA CYS A 184 -16.84 2.32 -7.61
C CYS A 184 -17.36 3.23 -8.74
N PRO A 185 -18.64 3.62 -8.70
CA PRO A 185 -19.18 4.66 -9.57
C PRO A 185 -18.39 5.97 -9.45
N LYS A 186 -18.54 6.84 -10.47
CA LYS A 186 -18.00 8.20 -10.39
C LYS A 186 -18.65 8.95 -9.24
N TYR A 187 -17.84 9.68 -8.48
CA TYR A 187 -18.31 10.48 -7.36
C TYR A 187 -19.48 11.39 -7.73
N ASN A 188 -20.54 11.33 -6.93
CA ASN A 188 -21.72 12.18 -7.06
C ASN A 188 -21.98 12.92 -5.73
N LYS A 189 -21.77 14.24 -5.73
CA LYS A 189 -21.92 15.08 -4.53
C LYS A 189 -23.32 15.04 -3.94
N SER A 190 -24.36 15.05 -4.78
CA SER A 190 -25.75 15.00 -4.31
C SER A 190 -26.07 13.64 -3.69
N GLN A 191 -25.61 12.56 -4.32
CA GLN A 191 -25.74 11.21 -3.77
C GLN A 191 -24.97 11.07 -2.46
N PHE A 192 -23.76 11.63 -2.35
CA PHE A 192 -22.99 11.56 -1.11
C PHE A 192 -23.66 12.34 0.02
N LYS A 193 -24.20 13.53 -0.25
CA LYS A 193 -25.01 14.29 0.73
C LYS A 193 -26.19 13.48 1.26
N PHE A 194 -26.92 12.81 0.36
CA PHE A 194 -28.00 11.90 0.76
C PHE A 194 -27.46 10.74 1.60
N SER A 195 -26.42 10.07 1.12
CA SER A 195 -25.80 8.92 1.78
C SER A 195 -25.35 9.24 3.20
N VAL A 196 -24.75 10.41 3.44
CA VAL A 196 -24.31 10.84 4.77
C VAL A 196 -25.49 11.09 5.72
N GLN A 197 -26.65 11.53 5.21
CA GLN A 197 -27.90 11.60 6.00
C GLN A 197 -28.44 10.23 6.38
N GLU A 198 -28.36 9.26 5.47
CA GLU A 198 -28.72 7.86 5.74
C GLU A 198 -27.78 7.26 6.79
N ILE A 199 -26.47 7.50 6.65
CA ILE A 199 -25.42 6.99 7.54
C ILE A 199 -25.60 7.50 8.97
N ARG A 200 -26.03 8.76 9.17
CA ARG A 200 -26.33 9.29 10.52
C ARG A 200 -27.33 8.43 11.30
N ARG A 201 -28.27 7.82 10.60
CA ARG A 201 -29.28 6.93 11.23
C ARG A 201 -28.75 5.55 11.54
N LEU A 202 -27.60 5.17 10.99
CA LEU A 202 -26.94 3.91 11.32
C LEU A 202 -26.20 3.95 12.66
N THR A 203 -26.04 5.14 13.26
CA THR A 203 -25.28 5.31 14.52
C THR A 203 -25.82 4.47 15.67
N VAL A 204 -27.11 4.16 15.67
CA VAL A 204 -27.81 3.35 16.70
C VAL A 204 -27.73 1.83 16.45
N LEU A 205 -27.14 1.40 15.33
CA LEU A 205 -27.02 -0.01 15.00
C LEU A 205 -25.70 -0.60 15.50
N GLU A 206 -25.66 -1.92 15.65
CA GLU A 206 -24.45 -2.65 16.00
C GLU A 206 -23.42 -2.66 14.84
N PRO A 207 -22.11 -2.83 15.13
CA PRO A 207 -21.05 -2.87 14.12
C PRO A 207 -21.31 -3.83 12.95
N GLN A 208 -21.82 -5.03 13.22
CA GLN A 208 -22.09 -6.02 12.17
C GLN A 208 -23.23 -5.59 11.23
N GLU A 209 -24.08 -4.65 11.67
CA GLU A 209 -25.22 -4.17 10.90
C GLU A 209 -24.93 -2.84 10.19
N PHE A 210 -24.26 -1.88 10.84
CA PHE A 210 -23.98 -0.59 10.19
C PHE A 210 -22.82 -0.67 9.21
N GLU A 211 -21.78 -1.45 9.48
CA GLU A 211 -20.52 -1.40 8.73
C GLU A 211 -20.71 -1.77 7.25
N PRO A 212 -21.45 -2.85 6.90
CA PRO A 212 -21.74 -3.16 5.50
C PRO A 212 -22.58 -2.08 4.80
N LYS A 213 -23.57 -1.51 5.52
CA LYS A 213 -24.45 -0.46 4.99
C LYS A 213 -23.71 0.86 4.78
N LEU A 214 -22.83 1.22 5.70
CA LEU A 214 -21.93 2.37 5.62
C LEU A 214 -21.05 2.27 4.38
N ARG A 215 -20.37 1.14 4.19
CA ARG A 215 -19.57 0.88 2.99
C ARG A 215 -20.40 1.01 1.72
N GLN A 216 -21.60 0.42 1.69
CA GLN A 216 -22.47 0.45 0.52
C GLN A 216 -22.91 1.88 0.17
N LEU A 217 -23.38 2.66 1.15
CA LEU A 217 -23.82 4.04 0.95
C LEU A 217 -22.68 4.95 0.46
N CYS A 218 -21.49 4.80 1.02
CA CYS A 218 -20.30 5.48 0.51
C CYS A 218 -20.00 5.05 -0.94
N TRP A 219 -20.02 3.74 -1.21
CA TRP A 219 -19.70 3.17 -2.51
C TRP A 219 -20.63 3.67 -3.61
N GLU A 220 -21.95 3.68 -3.37
CA GLU A 220 -22.96 4.18 -4.32
C GLU A 220 -22.76 5.65 -4.69
N ALA A 221 -22.16 6.42 -3.78
CA ALA A 221 -21.81 7.82 -4.00
C ALA A 221 -20.43 8.04 -4.65
N GLY A 222 -19.68 6.98 -4.94
CA GLY A 222 -18.31 7.03 -5.48
C GLY A 222 -17.24 7.38 -4.43
N VAL A 223 -17.49 6.99 -3.17
CA VAL A 223 -16.55 7.11 -2.05
C VAL A 223 -16.18 5.71 -1.56
N VAL A 224 -14.90 5.35 -1.55
CA VAL A 224 -14.45 4.11 -0.92
C VAL A 224 -14.22 4.36 0.56
N PHE A 225 -14.99 3.66 1.40
CA PHE A 225 -14.80 3.67 2.84
C PHE A 225 -14.06 2.40 3.28
N VAL A 226 -12.98 2.57 4.04
CA VAL A 226 -12.20 1.47 4.61
C VAL A 226 -11.87 1.75 6.06
N ILE A 227 -11.89 0.70 6.86
CA ILE A 227 -11.40 0.72 8.23
C ILE A 227 -10.10 -0.07 8.26
N VAL A 228 -9.02 0.56 8.71
CA VAL A 228 -7.68 -0.03 8.73
C VAL A 228 -7.20 -0.08 10.17
N PRO A 229 -6.74 -1.24 10.67
CA PRO A 229 -6.13 -1.34 11.99
C PRO A 229 -5.03 -0.29 12.17
N SER A 230 -4.98 0.36 13.32
CA SER A 230 -3.94 1.35 13.60
C SER A 230 -2.56 0.71 13.54
N ILE A 231 -1.59 1.51 13.10
CA ILE A 231 -0.19 1.21 13.31
C ILE A 231 0.28 2.06 14.51
N PRO A 232 0.88 1.44 15.54
CA PRO A 232 1.53 2.17 16.63
C PRO A 232 2.40 3.32 16.11
N GLN A 233 2.39 4.45 16.80
CA GLN A 233 3.14 5.67 16.43
C GLN A 233 2.68 6.41 15.16
N ALA A 234 1.71 5.88 14.40
CA ALA A 234 1.09 6.67 13.33
C ALA A 234 0.26 7.82 13.93
N HIS A 235 -0.41 7.57 15.06
CA HIS A 235 -1.33 8.50 15.72
C HIS A 235 -2.46 9.02 14.83
N VAL A 236 -2.74 8.39 13.68
CA VAL A 236 -3.79 8.81 12.75
C VAL A 236 -5.12 8.14 13.09
N SER A 237 -6.15 8.97 13.13
CA SER A 237 -7.53 8.70 13.49
C SER A 237 -8.40 8.52 12.24
N GLY A 238 -8.18 9.37 11.25
CA GLY A 238 -8.94 9.42 10.01
C GLY A 238 -8.15 10.05 8.87
N MET A 239 -8.60 9.77 7.65
CA MET A 239 -8.08 10.38 6.44
C MET A 239 -9.16 10.47 5.37
N ALA A 240 -9.24 11.63 4.72
CA ALA A 240 -10.02 11.87 3.53
C ALA A 240 -9.13 12.38 2.41
N ARG A 241 -9.24 11.74 1.24
CA ARG A 241 -8.57 12.20 0.02
C ARG A 241 -9.29 11.79 -1.24
N TRP A 242 -8.85 12.36 -2.34
CA TRP A 242 -9.21 11.87 -3.68
C TRP A 242 -8.10 10.97 -4.19
N LEU A 243 -8.45 9.76 -4.63
CA LEU A 243 -7.52 8.83 -5.28
C LEU A 243 -7.32 9.23 -6.74
N ASN A 244 -8.38 9.76 -7.36
CA ASN A 244 -8.35 10.36 -8.68
C ASN A 244 -9.49 11.39 -8.81
N ARG A 245 -9.65 12.00 -9.98
CA ARG A 245 -10.65 13.07 -10.21
C ARG A 245 -12.10 12.66 -9.91
N SER A 246 -12.41 11.37 -9.88
CA SER A 246 -13.77 10.83 -9.74
C SER A 246 -13.96 9.85 -8.59
N LYS A 247 -12.92 9.58 -7.78
CA LYS A 247 -12.99 8.60 -6.69
C LYS A 247 -12.42 9.20 -5.41
N ALA A 248 -13.27 9.32 -4.41
CA ALA A 248 -12.89 9.72 -3.06
C ALA A 248 -12.63 8.50 -2.18
N HIS A 249 -11.85 8.69 -1.13
CA HIS A 249 -11.44 7.67 -0.19
C HIS A 249 -11.50 8.23 1.22
N ILE A 250 -12.19 7.50 2.10
CA ILE A 250 -12.23 7.75 3.54
C ILE A 250 -11.66 6.51 4.23
N GLN A 251 -10.64 6.73 5.04
CA GLN A 251 -9.97 5.69 5.80
C GLN A 251 -10.00 6.04 7.29
N LEU A 252 -10.49 5.13 8.12
CA LEU A 252 -10.53 5.34 9.57
C LEU A 252 -9.73 4.27 10.33
N SER A 253 -9.13 4.65 11.44
CA SER A 253 -8.61 3.72 12.43
C SER A 253 -9.63 3.55 13.56
N LEU A 254 -9.76 2.35 14.14
CA LEU A 254 -10.62 2.13 15.32
C LEU A 254 -9.86 2.24 16.66
N TYR A 255 -8.57 2.56 16.64
CA TYR A 255 -7.74 2.49 17.85
C TYR A 255 -8.22 3.46 18.92
N GLY A 256 -8.53 2.90 20.10
CA GLY A 256 -9.05 3.67 21.24
C GLY A 256 -10.42 4.31 21.01
N LYS A 257 -11.09 4.05 19.89
CA LYS A 257 -12.33 4.74 19.54
C LYS A 257 -13.52 4.05 20.20
N THR A 258 -14.10 4.77 21.14
CA THR A 258 -15.51 4.62 21.45
C THR A 258 -16.36 5.11 20.26
N ASN A 259 -17.60 4.65 20.18
CA ASN A 259 -18.49 4.92 19.05
C ASN A 259 -18.69 6.41 18.76
N ASP A 260 -18.66 7.28 19.76
CA ASP A 260 -18.70 8.75 19.59
C ASP A 260 -17.52 9.28 18.78
N ARG A 261 -16.29 8.84 19.08
CA ARG A 261 -15.09 9.23 18.34
C ARG A 261 -15.11 8.67 16.92
N PHE A 262 -15.54 7.42 16.76
CA PHE A 262 -15.67 6.82 15.42
C PHE A 262 -16.60 7.62 14.52
N TRP A 263 -17.82 7.90 15.00
CA TRP A 263 -18.82 8.61 14.21
C TRP A 263 -18.40 10.06 13.97
N PHE A 264 -17.85 10.76 14.97
CA PHE A 264 -17.34 12.12 14.77
C PHE A 264 -16.26 12.15 13.68
N THR A 265 -15.24 11.29 13.76
CA THR A 265 -14.20 11.22 12.72
C THR A 265 -14.81 10.91 11.35
N PHE A 266 -15.75 9.95 11.25
CA PHE A 266 -16.40 9.67 9.96
C PHE A 266 -17.05 10.91 9.34
N PHE A 267 -17.84 11.66 10.11
CA PHE A 267 -18.53 12.86 9.61
C PHE A 267 -17.56 14.00 9.33
N HIS A 268 -16.46 14.10 10.09
CA HIS A 268 -15.35 15.02 9.80
C HIS A 268 -14.72 14.70 8.44
N GLU A 269 -14.35 13.45 8.19
CA GLU A 269 -13.79 13.04 6.88
C GLU A 269 -14.79 13.22 5.73
N ALA A 270 -16.08 12.97 5.99
CA ALA A 270 -17.14 13.22 5.01
C ALA A 270 -17.26 14.73 4.70
N ALA A 271 -17.06 15.61 5.68
CA ALA A 271 -17.04 17.05 5.49
C ALA A 271 -15.91 17.46 4.53
N HIS A 272 -14.70 16.93 4.69
CA HIS A 272 -13.60 17.18 3.77
C HIS A 272 -13.94 16.84 2.32
N ILE A 273 -14.56 15.68 2.07
CA ILE A 273 -14.99 15.27 0.73
C ILE A 273 -16.11 16.18 0.19
N LEU A 274 -16.99 16.71 1.04
CA LEU A 274 -18.12 17.55 0.64
C LEU A 274 -17.75 19.02 0.44
N LEU A 275 -16.86 19.57 1.25
CA LEU A 275 -16.61 21.00 1.37
C LEU A 275 -15.32 21.44 0.67
N HIS A 276 -14.29 20.60 0.60
CA HIS A 276 -12.95 21.02 0.20
C HIS A 276 -12.52 20.50 -1.18
N ASP A 277 -11.37 21.00 -1.63
CA ASP A 277 -10.85 20.76 -2.98
C ASP A 277 -10.28 19.36 -3.15
N LYS A 278 -10.36 18.85 -4.39
CA LYS A 278 -9.97 17.46 -4.70
C LYS A 278 -8.46 17.18 -4.63
N LYS A 279 -7.64 18.21 -4.49
CA LYS A 279 -6.17 18.08 -4.46
C LYS A 279 -5.62 17.94 -3.05
N ASP A 280 -6.43 18.25 -2.05
CA ASP A 280 -6.02 18.21 -0.66
C ASP A 280 -6.08 16.77 -0.11
N ILE A 281 -5.16 16.45 0.78
CA ILE A 281 -5.16 15.23 1.59
C ILE A 281 -5.25 15.67 3.05
N PHE A 282 -6.29 15.22 3.73
CA PHE A 282 -6.55 15.57 5.14
C PHE A 282 -6.21 14.37 6.02
N LEU A 283 -5.49 14.61 7.12
CA LEU A 283 -5.10 13.59 8.09
C LEU A 283 -5.48 14.07 9.49
N ASP A 284 -6.41 13.37 10.12
CA ASP A 284 -6.80 13.60 11.51
C ASP A 284 -5.94 12.77 12.48
N GLU A 285 -5.48 13.36 13.57
CA GLU A 285 -4.58 12.76 14.56
C GLU A 285 -5.22 12.67 15.95
N TRP A 286 -4.77 11.71 16.77
CA TRP A 286 -5.25 11.55 18.14
C TRP A 286 -4.72 12.67 19.06
N ASP A 287 -5.58 13.16 19.98
CA ASP A 287 -5.31 14.28 20.90
C ASP A 287 -3.97 14.18 21.64
N GLY A 288 -3.18 15.28 21.66
CA GLY A 288 -1.93 15.35 22.44
C GLY A 288 -1.04 16.60 22.28
N GLY A 289 -1.29 17.50 21.32
CA GLY A 289 -0.44 18.67 21.05
C GLY A 289 -1.20 19.92 20.58
N GLU A 290 -0.50 21.06 20.42
CA GLU A 290 -1.09 22.30 19.88
C GLU A 290 -1.64 22.07 18.48
N LYS A 291 -2.95 22.33 18.29
CA LYS A 291 -3.62 22.21 16.99
C LYS A 291 -3.09 23.27 16.03
N LEU A 292 -2.39 22.88 14.97
CA LEU A 292 -2.24 23.70 13.77
C LEU A 292 -3.61 23.75 13.07
N SER A 293 -4.49 24.67 13.51
CA SER A 293 -5.81 24.78 12.89
C SER A 293 -5.67 25.44 11.52
N SER A 294 -6.11 24.71 10.49
CA SER A 294 -6.38 25.31 9.19
C SER A 294 -7.87 25.60 9.11
N LYS A 295 -8.25 26.59 8.29
CA LYS A 295 -9.66 26.93 8.06
C LYS A 295 -10.49 25.70 7.64
N GLN A 296 -9.90 24.81 6.84
CA GLN A 296 -10.55 23.56 6.43
C GLN A 296 -10.81 22.61 7.61
N GLU A 297 -9.88 22.47 8.55
CA GLU A 297 -10.07 21.62 9.73
C GLU A 297 -11.20 22.16 10.61
N GLU A 298 -11.24 23.48 10.82
CA GLU A 298 -12.32 24.15 11.56
C GLU A 298 -13.68 23.99 10.88
N GLU A 299 -13.73 24.13 9.54
CA GLU A 299 -14.95 23.92 8.75
C GLU A 299 -15.43 22.46 8.83
N ALA A 300 -14.53 21.48 8.83
CA ALA A 300 -14.87 20.07 8.96
C ALA A 300 -15.36 19.71 10.37
N ASP A 301 -14.69 20.20 11.42
CA ASP A 301 -15.08 20.03 12.81
C ASP A 301 -16.47 20.62 13.08
N GLU A 302 -16.69 21.87 12.65
CA GLU A 302 -17.99 22.54 12.85
C GLU A 302 -19.10 21.86 12.04
N TRP A 303 -18.80 21.41 10.81
CA TRP A 303 -19.77 20.66 10.01
C TRP A 303 -20.17 19.35 10.68
N ALA A 304 -19.20 18.56 11.15
CA ALA A 304 -19.47 17.27 11.81
C ALA A 304 -20.27 17.46 13.09
N LYS A 305 -19.92 18.47 13.89
CA LYS A 305 -20.63 18.89 15.10
C LYS A 305 -22.10 19.25 14.81
N GLU A 306 -22.34 20.20 13.90
CA GLU A 306 -23.69 20.65 13.53
C GLU A 306 -24.51 19.52 12.91
N PHE A 307 -23.88 18.65 12.11
CA PHE A 307 -24.56 17.54 11.45
C PHE A 307 -25.01 16.45 12.44
N LEU A 308 -24.18 16.12 13.44
CA LEU A 308 -24.51 15.15 14.47
C LEU A 308 -25.54 15.71 15.46
N ILE A 309 -25.29 16.88 16.03
CA ILE A 309 -26.16 17.53 17.01
C ILE A 309 -26.31 19.01 16.62
N PRO A 310 -27.43 19.38 15.97
CA PRO A 310 -27.65 20.75 15.51
C PRO A 310 -27.62 21.79 16.63
N SER A 311 -27.02 22.95 16.37
CA SER A 311 -26.86 24.08 17.30
C SER A 311 -28.15 24.59 17.93
N LYS A 312 -29.32 24.33 17.32
CA LYS A 312 -30.64 24.59 17.95
C LYS A 312 -30.82 23.87 19.30
N TYR A 313 -30.01 22.86 19.61
CA TYR A 313 -30.02 22.13 20.87
C TYR A 313 -28.95 22.59 21.87
N ASP A 314 -28.12 23.58 21.54
CA ASP A 314 -27.01 24.03 22.41
C ASP A 314 -27.51 24.49 23.80
N ALA A 315 -28.68 25.12 23.86
CA ALA A 315 -29.30 25.52 25.13
C ALA A 315 -29.81 24.35 25.99
N GLN A 316 -30.07 23.19 25.36
CA GLN A 316 -30.55 21.97 26.03
C GLN A 316 -29.39 21.11 26.55
N LEU A 317 -28.22 21.12 25.87
CA LEU A 317 -27.06 20.29 26.23
C LEU A 317 -26.63 20.45 27.71
N PRO A 318 -26.51 21.66 28.30
CA PRO A 318 -26.15 21.83 29.71
C PRO A 318 -27.16 21.25 30.72
N GLN A 319 -28.37 20.92 30.28
CA GLN A 319 -29.44 20.37 31.12
C GLN A 319 -29.40 18.83 31.20
N LEU A 320 -28.63 18.17 30.31
CA LEU A 320 -28.51 16.71 30.23
C LEU A 320 -27.58 16.16 31.34
N ARG A 321 -28.00 16.31 32.60
CA ARG A 321 -27.21 15.97 33.79
C ARG A 321 -27.40 14.53 34.29
N SER A 322 -28.15 13.70 33.57
CA SER A 322 -28.37 12.29 33.93
C SER A 322 -28.32 11.39 32.71
N LYS A 323 -27.96 10.11 32.90
CA LYS A 323 -27.94 9.10 31.83
C LYS A 323 -29.29 8.98 31.14
N LYS A 324 -30.38 8.99 31.91
CA LYS A 324 -31.74 8.95 31.37
C LYS A 324 -32.02 10.12 30.43
N ALA A 325 -31.68 11.34 30.84
CA ALA A 325 -31.86 12.53 29.99
C ALA A 325 -31.02 12.46 28.71
N VAL A 326 -29.78 11.93 28.79
CA VAL A 326 -28.93 11.72 27.61
C VAL A 326 -29.55 10.71 26.65
N VAL A 327 -30.06 9.59 27.14
CA VAL A 327 -30.72 8.56 26.31
C VAL A 327 -31.98 9.11 25.65
N GLU A 328 -32.87 9.76 26.40
CA GLU A 328 -34.09 10.37 25.86
C GLU A 328 -33.79 11.43 24.79
N PHE A 329 -32.74 12.23 24.99
CA PHE A 329 -32.29 13.21 24.00
C PHE A 329 -31.70 12.56 22.74
N ALA A 330 -30.93 11.49 22.91
CA ALA A 330 -30.36 10.74 21.79
C ALA A 330 -31.46 10.07 20.93
N GLU A 331 -32.48 9.50 21.58
CA GLU A 331 -33.68 8.96 20.93
C GLU A 331 -34.44 10.03 20.13
N GLN A 332 -34.62 11.23 20.70
CA GLN A 332 -35.22 12.37 20.00
C GLN A 332 -34.49 12.72 18.69
N LEU A 333 -33.16 12.57 18.67
CA LEU A 333 -32.31 12.87 17.52
C LEU A 333 -32.09 11.70 16.57
N GLY A 334 -32.48 10.48 16.97
CA GLY A 334 -32.21 9.24 16.25
C GLY A 334 -30.71 8.96 16.12
N ILE A 335 -29.93 9.23 17.18
CA ILE A 335 -28.48 8.94 17.23
C ILE A 335 -28.12 8.13 18.48
N HIS A 336 -26.93 7.51 18.47
CA HIS A 336 -26.45 6.77 19.64
C HIS A 336 -26.18 7.70 20.84
N PRO A 337 -26.57 7.34 22.08
CA PRO A 337 -26.34 8.16 23.28
C PRO A 337 -24.87 8.47 23.54
N GLY A 338 -23.96 7.54 23.19
CA GLY A 338 -22.51 7.77 23.25
C GLY A 338 -22.07 9.05 22.52
N ILE A 339 -22.67 9.38 21.36
CA ILE A 339 -22.35 10.60 20.59
C ILE A 339 -22.71 11.86 21.40
N VAL A 340 -23.85 11.84 22.09
CA VAL A 340 -24.26 12.93 22.98
C VAL A 340 -23.29 13.07 24.15
N VAL A 341 -22.87 11.96 24.76
CA VAL A 341 -21.84 11.99 25.81
C VAL A 341 -20.53 12.57 25.29
N GLY A 342 -20.10 12.16 24.09
CA GLY A 342 -18.91 12.70 23.44
C GLY A 342 -18.99 14.22 23.26
N ARG A 343 -20.13 14.73 22.78
CA ARG A 343 -20.40 16.18 22.64
C ARG A 343 -20.32 16.91 23.99
N LEU A 344 -20.98 16.39 25.02
CA LEU A 344 -21.01 17.01 26.35
C LEU A 344 -19.61 17.03 27.00
N GLN A 345 -18.81 16.00 26.78
CA GLN A 345 -17.43 15.94 27.28
C GLN A 345 -16.49 16.87 26.52
N HIS A 346 -16.61 16.91 25.19
CA HIS A 346 -15.83 17.81 24.34
C HIS A 346 -16.10 19.28 24.68
N ASP A 347 -17.36 19.65 24.89
CA ASP A 347 -17.77 21.01 25.25
C ASP A 347 -17.57 21.33 26.75
N GLU A 348 -16.90 20.43 27.49
CA GLU A 348 -16.62 20.57 28.93
C GLU A 348 -17.88 20.75 29.81
N VAL A 349 -19.05 20.38 29.30
CA VAL A 349 -20.32 20.41 30.04
C VAL A 349 -20.33 19.37 31.16
N ILE A 350 -19.69 18.22 30.91
CA ILE A 350 -19.47 17.14 31.87
C ILE A 350 -18.01 16.67 31.85
N PRO A 351 -17.48 16.11 32.96
CA PRO A 351 -16.13 15.54 32.98
C PRO A 351 -15.95 14.35 32.03
N MET A 352 -14.74 14.18 31.50
CA MET A 352 -14.35 13.04 30.63
C MET A 352 -14.59 11.65 31.26
N SER A 353 -14.66 11.55 32.58
CA SER A 353 -14.92 10.29 33.29
C SER A 353 -16.41 9.95 33.42
N TRP A 354 -17.31 10.85 33.01
CA TRP A 354 -18.73 10.75 33.32
C TRP A 354 -19.52 10.12 32.16
N MET A 355 -20.45 9.20 32.51
CA MET A 355 -21.36 8.50 31.59
C MET A 355 -20.67 7.69 30.48
N ASN A 356 -19.41 7.29 30.66
CA ASN A 356 -18.68 6.48 29.68
C ASN A 356 -19.30 5.09 29.44
N ASP A 357 -20.18 4.62 30.32
CA ASP A 357 -20.95 3.39 30.13
C ASP A 357 -22.03 3.50 29.04
N LEU A 358 -22.36 4.71 28.58
CA LEU A 358 -23.21 4.94 27.41
C LEU A 358 -22.42 4.96 26.09
N LYS A 359 -21.09 4.81 26.17
CA LYS A 359 -20.21 4.70 25.01
C LYS A 359 -19.84 3.25 24.81
N GLU A 360 -19.73 2.85 23.54
CA GLU A 360 -19.36 1.48 23.17
C GLU A 360 -17.98 1.47 22.58
N LEU A 361 -17.18 0.48 22.95
CA LEU A 361 -15.89 0.24 22.33
C LEU A 361 -16.09 -0.65 21.11
N PHE A 362 -15.72 -0.17 19.93
CA PHE A 362 -15.72 -1.01 18.74
C PHE A 362 -14.48 -1.89 18.71
N GLN A 363 -14.68 -3.21 18.73
CA GLN A 363 -13.62 -4.21 18.60
C GLN A 363 -13.81 -5.02 17.31
N TRP A 364 -12.72 -5.30 16.60
CA TRP A 364 -12.79 -6.03 15.33
C TRP A 364 -12.86 -7.54 15.50
N ILE A 365 -13.71 -8.16 14.68
CA ILE A 365 -13.47 -9.48 14.12
C ILE A 365 -12.78 -9.23 12.76
N ILE A 366 -11.46 -9.42 12.70
CA ILE A 366 -10.71 -9.29 11.45
C ILE A 366 -11.14 -10.43 10.52
N THR A 367 -11.88 -10.12 9.45
CA THR A 367 -11.96 -11.03 8.32
C THR A 367 -10.61 -10.95 7.60
N PRO A 368 -9.86 -12.06 7.43
CA PRO A 368 -8.57 -12.03 6.76
C PRO A 368 -8.74 -11.39 5.40
N THR A 369 -7.98 -10.34 5.13
CA THR A 369 -7.81 -9.82 3.77
C THR A 369 -7.35 -11.00 2.93
N GLN A 370 -8.03 -11.28 1.83
CA GLN A 370 -7.52 -12.19 0.81
C GLN A 370 -6.10 -11.72 0.51
N GLN A 371 -5.12 -12.58 0.79
CA GLN A 371 -3.75 -12.37 0.39
C GLN A 371 -3.77 -11.90 -1.06
N GLN A 372 -2.96 -10.88 -1.38
CA GLN A 372 -2.60 -10.68 -2.79
C GLN A 372 -2.23 -12.06 -3.32
N PRO A 373 -2.73 -12.47 -4.49
CA PRO A 373 -2.11 -13.58 -5.17
C PRO A 373 -0.66 -13.12 -5.48
N GLU A 374 0.27 -13.43 -4.59
CA GLU A 374 1.62 -13.83 -4.98
C GLU A 374 1.37 -15.00 -5.91
N ASP A 375 1.14 -14.76 -7.20
CA ASP A 375 1.42 -15.76 -8.23
C ASP A 375 0.97 -15.40 -9.63
N ASP A 376 0.10 -14.42 -9.90
CA ASP A 376 -0.44 -14.34 -11.28
C ASP A 376 0.64 -13.93 -12.31
N PHE A 377 1.60 -13.09 -11.90
CA PHE A 377 2.72 -12.68 -12.75
C PHE A 377 3.88 -13.68 -12.72
N ASP A 378 4.19 -14.27 -11.57
CA ASP A 378 5.27 -15.27 -11.43
C ASP A 378 4.87 -16.63 -12.03
N GLN A 379 3.59 -17.03 -11.94
CA GLN A 379 3.04 -18.17 -12.68
C GLN A 379 2.98 -17.89 -14.18
N ALA A 380 2.62 -16.66 -14.62
CA ALA A 380 2.68 -16.32 -16.03
C ALA A 380 4.13 -16.34 -16.56
N ALA A 381 5.09 -15.85 -15.78
CA ALA A 381 6.51 -15.88 -16.12
C ALA A 381 7.06 -17.32 -16.11
N GLN A 382 6.71 -18.13 -15.11
CA GLN A 382 7.07 -19.56 -15.07
C GLN A 382 6.42 -20.34 -16.22
N TYR A 383 5.16 -20.07 -16.56
CA TYR A 383 4.48 -20.65 -17.70
C TYR A 383 5.19 -20.32 -19.02
N VAL A 384 5.63 -19.08 -19.19
CA VAL A 384 6.43 -18.67 -20.36
C VAL A 384 7.79 -19.36 -20.37
N LEU A 385 8.46 -19.47 -19.22
CA LEU A 385 9.74 -20.18 -19.08
C LEU A 385 9.61 -21.68 -19.37
N GLU A 386 8.56 -22.34 -18.87
CA GLU A 386 8.25 -23.74 -19.15
C GLU A 386 7.92 -23.96 -20.62
N LYS A 387 7.12 -23.08 -21.23
CA LYS A 387 6.82 -23.15 -22.67
C LYS A 387 8.06 -22.95 -23.53
N ASN A 388 8.97 -22.06 -23.11
CA ASN A 388 10.26 -21.90 -23.77
C ASN A 388 11.12 -23.15 -23.61
N LYS A 389 11.13 -23.80 -22.43
CA LYS A 389 11.82 -25.09 -22.21
C LYS A 389 11.28 -26.21 -23.10
N GLU A 390 9.96 -26.35 -23.22
CA GLU A 390 9.33 -27.30 -24.13
C GLU A 390 9.70 -27.05 -25.61
N LEU A 391 9.88 -25.78 -25.99
CA LEU A 391 10.36 -25.40 -27.33
C LEU A 391 11.83 -25.79 -27.55
N TYR A 392 12.70 -25.66 -26.53
CA TYR A 392 14.09 -26.10 -26.62
C TYR A 392 14.23 -27.61 -26.79
N GLU A 393 13.44 -28.40 -26.06
CA GLU A 393 13.45 -29.86 -26.17
C GLU A 393 12.92 -30.37 -27.53
N ARG A 394 12.21 -29.53 -28.28
CA ARG A 394 11.72 -29.84 -29.65
C ARG A 394 12.66 -29.36 -30.76
N LEU A 395 13.61 -28.47 -30.44
CA LEU A 395 14.54 -27.85 -31.39
C LEU A 395 15.98 -28.36 -31.26
N ALA A 396 16.30 -29.06 -30.17
CA ALA A 396 17.46 -29.94 -30.03
C ALA A 396 17.17 -31.32 -30.63
#